data_AF-A0A7C6WNC6-F1
#
_entry.id   AF-A0A7C6WNC6-F1
#
_cell.length_a   1.000
_cell.length_b   1.000
_cell.length_c   1.000
_cell.angle_alpha   90.00
_cell.angle_beta   90.00
_cell.angle_gamma   90.00
#
_symmetry.space_group_name_H-M   'P 1'
#
loop_
_entity.id
_entity.type
_entity.pdbx_description
1 polymer ?
#
loop_
_entity_poly.entity_id
_entity_poly.type
_entity_poly.pdbx_seq_one_letter_code
_entity_poly.pdbx_strand_id
1 'polypeptide(L)'
;DISVSDTIPVLDIMNDEVEIGHEAKIGKISDETIFYLMSRGISEEEAKAMIVRGFAEPIAKELPLEYAVEMNNLIKLELEGSIG
;
A
#
# COMPACT_ATOMS: atom_id res chain seq x y z
N ASP A 1 -3.06 -17.33 0.93
CA ASP A 1 -4.19 -17.77 0.09
C ASP A 1 -5.58 -17.56 0.68
N ILE A 2 -5.72 -17.24 1.97
CA ILE A 2 -7.03 -17.00 2.61
C ILE A 2 -7.41 -15.52 2.76
N SER A 3 -6.59 -14.60 2.23
CA SER A 3 -6.85 -13.16 2.31
C SER A 3 -7.92 -12.75 1.30
N VAL A 4 -8.87 -11.92 1.73
CA VAL A 4 -9.96 -11.37 0.93
C VAL A 4 -9.92 -9.84 1.06
N SER A 5 -10.20 -9.14 -0.03
CA SER A 5 -10.30 -7.67 -0.05
C SER A 5 -11.51 -7.29 -0.89
N ASP A 6 -12.49 -6.66 -0.26
CA ASP A 6 -13.71 -6.20 -0.90
C ASP A 6 -13.66 -4.68 -1.08
N THR A 7 -14.01 -4.21 -2.28
CA THR A 7 -14.20 -2.80 -2.59
C THR A 7 -15.55 -2.64 -3.26
N ILE A 8 -16.42 -1.82 -2.65
CA ILE A 8 -17.81 -1.65 -3.08
C ILE A 8 -18.06 -0.14 -3.23
N PRO A 9 -17.68 0.48 -4.37
CA PRO A 9 -17.89 1.90 -4.59
C PRO A 9 -19.37 2.17 -4.92
N VAL A 10 -19.86 3.32 -4.48
CA VAL A 10 -21.19 3.83 -4.82
C VAL A 10 -21.03 5.26 -5.32
N LEU A 11 -21.62 5.55 -6.47
CA LEU A 11 -21.71 6.89 -7.04
C LEU A 11 -23.19 7.24 -7.17
N ASP A 12 -23.65 8.21 -6.38
CA ASP A 12 -24.98 8.78 -6.48
C ASP A 12 -24.85 10.24 -6.91
N ILE A 13 -25.32 10.55 -8.13
CA ILE A 13 -25.05 11.82 -8.82
C ILE A 13 -26.40 12.44 -9.18
N MET A 14 -26.70 13.59 -8.57
CA MET A 14 -27.94 14.35 -8.76
C MET A 14 -27.68 15.67 -9.50
N ASN A 15 -26.84 15.63 -10.53
CA ASN A 15 -26.50 16.79 -11.36
C ASN A 15 -26.18 16.36 -12.79
N ASP A 16 -26.51 17.22 -13.74
CA ASP A 16 -26.56 16.99 -15.18
C ASP A 16 -25.19 17.24 -15.84
N GLU A 17 -24.40 18.14 -15.26
CA GLU A 17 -23.08 18.54 -15.77
C GLU A 17 -21.99 18.21 -14.74
N VAL A 18 -21.43 17.00 -14.84
CA VAL A 18 -20.30 16.57 -13.99
C VAL A 18 -19.29 15.73 -14.78
N GLU A 19 -18.04 15.77 -14.32
CA GLU A 19 -16.97 14.85 -14.74
C GLU A 19 -16.46 14.12 -13.49
N ILE A 20 -16.56 12.79 -13.47
CA ILE A 20 -16.22 11.96 -12.31
C ILE A 20 -15.42 10.75 -12.77
N GLY A 21 -14.33 10.46 -12.06
CA GLY A 21 -13.53 9.24 -12.20
C GLY A 21 -13.44 8.51 -10.87
N HIS A 22 -13.57 7.18 -10.89
CA HIS A 22 -13.29 6.30 -9.77
C HIS A 22 -12.28 5.24 -10.20
N GLU A 23 -11.26 5.03 -9.37
CA GLU A 23 -10.28 3.96 -9.56
C GLU A 23 -10.13 3.18 -8.24
N ALA A 24 -10.04 1.86 -8.37
CA ALA A 24 -9.66 0.97 -7.29
C ALA A 24 -8.75 -0.13 -7.83
N LYS A 25 -7.75 -0.50 -7.03
CA LYS A 25 -6.80 -1.55 -7.37
C LYS A 25 -6.70 -2.53 -6.21
N ILE A 26 -6.95 -3.81 -6.50
CA ILE A 26 -6.75 -4.93 -5.58
C ILE A 26 -5.65 -5.80 -6.18
N GLY A 27 -4.73 -6.26 -5.35
CA GLY A 27 -3.68 -7.15 -5.81
C GLY A 27 -2.78 -7.62 -4.67
N LYS A 28 -1.98 -8.63 -4.97
CA LYS A 28 -0.89 -9.08 -4.11
C LYS A 28 0.41 -8.35 -4.44
N ILE A 29 1.33 -8.31 -3.49
CA ILE A 29 2.71 -7.90 -3.77
C ILE A 29 3.28 -8.85 -4.83
N SER A 30 3.97 -8.28 -5.83
CA SER A 30 4.54 -9.05 -6.92
C SER A 30 5.77 -9.84 -6.46
N ASP A 31 5.70 -11.16 -6.63
CA ASP A 31 6.81 -12.08 -6.35
C ASP A 31 8.04 -11.74 -7.24
N GLU A 32 7.80 -11.25 -8.46
CA GLU A 32 8.85 -10.80 -9.37
C GLU A 32 9.53 -9.51 -8.86
N THR A 33 8.76 -8.58 -8.30
CA THR A 33 9.32 -7.35 -7.70
C THR A 33 10.13 -7.66 -6.45
N ILE A 34 9.65 -8.57 -5.60
CA ILE A 34 10.40 -9.06 -4.44
C ILE A 34 11.69 -9.73 -4.91
N PHE A 35 11.62 -10.65 -5.87
CA PHE A 35 12.78 -11.33 -6.44
C PHE A 35 13.80 -10.33 -7.02
N TYR A 36 13.32 -9.30 -7.73
CA TYR A 36 14.17 -8.24 -8.27
C TYR A 36 14.93 -7.51 -7.16
N LEU A 37 14.26 -7.08 -6.09
CA LEU A 37 14.90 -6.40 -4.95
C LEU A 37 15.88 -7.33 -4.22
N MET A 38 15.51 -8.60 -4.05
CA MET A 38 16.41 -9.61 -3.46
C MET A 38 17.67 -9.84 -4.29
N SER A 39 17.56 -9.82 -5.62
CA SER A 39 18.73 -9.91 -6.51
C SER A 39 19.72 -8.74 -6.33
N ARG A 40 19.27 -7.63 -5.73
CA ARG A 40 20.10 -6.47 -5.36
C ARG A 40 20.66 -6.55 -3.93
N GLY A 41 20.49 -7.68 -3.25
CA GLY A 41 21.00 -7.92 -1.90
C GLY A 41 20.09 -7.43 -0.77
N ILE A 42 18.85 -7.06 -1.07
CA ILE A 42 17.85 -6.67 -0.07
C ILE A 42 17.21 -7.95 0.48
N SER A 43 17.01 -8.07 1.80
CA SER A 43 16.32 -9.24 2.35
C SER A 43 14.86 -9.28 1.86
N GLU A 44 14.24 -10.46 1.81
CA GLU A 44 12.84 -10.58 1.42
C GLU A 44 11.91 -9.71 2.28
N GLU A 45 12.17 -9.69 3.59
CA GLU A 45 11.45 -8.89 4.58
C GLU A 45 11.58 -7.38 4.31
N GLU A 46 12.81 -6.90 4.09
CA GLU A 46 13.05 -5.48 3.79
C GLU A 46 12.49 -5.11 2.41
N ALA A 47 12.51 -6.03 1.44
CA ALA A 47 11.90 -5.83 0.12
C ALA A 47 10.38 -5.65 0.23
N LYS A 48 9.69 -6.50 0.99
CA LYS A 48 8.25 -6.38 1.27
C LYS A 48 7.96 -5.06 1.99
N ALA A 49 8.72 -4.73 3.04
CA ALA A 49 8.55 -3.47 3.77
C ALA A 49 8.77 -2.24 2.87
N MET A 50 9.77 -2.27 2.00
CA MET A 50 10.03 -1.20 1.04
C MET A 50 8.87 -1.00 0.07
N ILE A 51 8.28 -2.08 -0.46
CA ILE A 51 7.13 -2.01 -1.37
C ILE A 51 5.90 -1.42 -0.66
N VAL A 52 5.61 -1.88 0.57
CA VAL A 52 4.46 -1.38 1.35
C VAL A 52 4.64 0.09 1.74
N ARG A 53 5.85 0.50 2.16
CA ARG A 53 6.17 1.92 2.42
C ARG A 53 6.03 2.76 1.16
N GLY A 54 6.49 2.28 0.01
CA GLY A 54 6.33 2.97 -1.28
C GLY A 54 4.87 3.12 -1.69
N PHE A 55 4.02 2.13 -1.40
CA PHE A 55 2.57 2.22 -1.60
C PHE A 55 1.90 3.26 -0.69
N ALA A 56 2.34 3.33 0.58
CA ALA A 56 1.83 4.28 1.57
C ALA A 56 2.42 5.70 1.43
N GLU A 57 3.48 5.88 0.64
CA GLU A 57 4.24 7.13 0.52
C GLU A 57 3.39 8.36 0.16
N PRO A 58 2.43 8.27 -0.79
CA PRO A 58 1.57 9.40 -1.11
C PRO A 58 0.72 9.85 0.08
N ILE A 59 0.28 8.91 0.94
CA ILE A 59 -0.48 9.23 2.16
C ILE A 59 0.44 9.87 3.19
N ALA A 60 1.64 9.30 3.41
CA ALA A 60 2.60 9.83 4.36
C ALA A 60 3.02 11.27 4.04
N LYS A 61 3.08 11.65 2.76
CA LYS A 61 3.40 13.02 2.32
C LYS A 61 2.35 14.07 2.69
N GLU A 62 1.09 13.65 2.85
CA GLU A 62 -0.02 14.54 3.24
C GLU A 62 -0.10 14.75 4.77
N LEU A 63 0.71 14.01 5.53
CA LEU A 63 0.75 14.12 6.99
C LEU A 63 1.87 15.07 7.45
N PRO A 64 1.68 15.79 8.59
CA PRO A 64 2.78 16.44 9.28
C PRO A 64 3.93 15.47 9.56
N LEU A 65 5.16 15.99 9.58
CA LEU A 65 6.38 15.18 9.61
C LEU A 65 6.39 14.17 10.77
N GLU A 66 5.99 14.58 11.97
CA GLU A 66 5.93 13.70 13.13
C GLU A 66 5.03 12.48 12.93
N TYR A 67 3.88 12.64 12.24
CA TYR A 67 2.96 11.55 11.97
C TYR A 67 3.41 10.67 10.80
N ALA A 68 4.06 11.27 9.79
CA ALA A 68 4.64 10.53 8.67
C ALA A 68 5.75 9.58 9.14
N VAL A 69 6.58 10.03 10.08
CA VAL A 69 7.61 9.18 10.71
C VAL A 69 6.97 8.04 11.50
N GLU A 70 5.96 8.35 12.32
CA GLU A 70 5.28 7.34 13.14
C GLU A 70 4.57 6.29 12.28
N MET A 71 3.87 6.70 11.22
CA MET A 71 3.21 5.80 10.27
C MET A 71 4.20 4.80 9.66
N ASN A 72 5.39 5.26 9.26
CA ASN A 72 6.42 4.38 8.70
C ASN A 72 6.94 3.36 9.73
N ASN A 73 7.05 3.74 11.01
CA ASN A 73 7.43 2.83 12.09
C ASN A 73 6.35 1.77 12.32
N LEU A 74 5.08 2.18 12.35
CA LEU A 74 3.94 1.26 12.53
C LEU A 74 3.85 0.24 11.39
N ILE A 75 4.00 0.68 10.13
CA ILE A 75 4.03 -0.22 8.97
C ILE A 75 5.11 -1.30 9.12
N LYS A 76 6.30 -0.91 9.58
CA LYS A 76 7.39 -1.86 9.80
C LYS A 76 7.04 -2.89 10.87
N LEU A 77 6.52 -2.45 12.01
CA LEU A 77 6.13 -3.32 13.12
C LEU A 77 5.04 -4.33 12.72
N GLU A 78 4.01 -3.87 11.99
CA GLU A 78 2.93 -4.75 11.52
C GLU A 78 3.44 -5.82 10.55
N LEU A 79 4.40 -5.48 9.69
CA LEU A 79 4.99 -6.43 8.74
C LEU A 79 5.88 -7.46 9.43
N GLU A 80 6.69 -7.07 10.42
CA GLU A 80 7.48 -8.00 11.23
C GLU A 80 6.58 -9.02 11.96
N GLY A 81 5.39 -8.59 12.42
CA GLY A 81 4.43 -9.46 13.11
C GLY A 81 3.53 -10.32 12.21
N SER A 82 3.41 -9.96 10.92
CA SER A 82 2.44 -10.58 9.99
C SER A 82 3.08 -11.52 8.95
N ILE A 83 4.41 -11.53 8.83
CA ILE A 83 5.14 -12.44 7.94
C ILE A 83 5.36 -13.76 8.71
N GLY A 84 4.32 -14.61 8.72
CA GLY A 84 4.30 -15.94 9.32
C GLY A 84 3.28 -16.84 8.64
#